data_AF-A0A8H5EX31-F1
#
_entry.id   AF-A0A8H5EX31-F1
#
_cell.length_a   1.000
_cell.length_b   1.000
_cell.length_c   1.000
_cell.angle_alpha   90.00
_cell.angle_beta   90.00
_cell.angle_gamma   90.00
#
_symmetry.space_group_name_H-M   'P 1'
#
loop_
_entity.id
_entity.type
_entity.pdbx_description
1 polymer ?
#
loop_
_entity_poly.entity_id
_entity_poly.type
_entity_poly.pdbx_seq_one_letter_code
_entity_poly.pdbx_strand_id
1 'polypeptide(L)'
;MQLLPVLDNVLYNVQRQGKISFYMTAHGEEATIVGSAAALANDDEVMGQYRELGVLLWRGFSLDNVMAQCLGNEEDTSGKGRQMPVHFGSPEHHFHTISSPLATQIPQAAGVGRCIGRRQVVSLSIRIAMDDAYAKNRPRANPLSMPDFHAGMMLASTIPSPTLFIARNNGFAISTPSSEQYNGDGIASRGPGYGIDTVRVDGNDVLAVMSAVREARRRCLEQGRAVLVEAMSYRVGHHSTSDDSFAYRPRAEVEDRKRIDNPIVRFRLFLEARGWWDADAEAELKASQKAAVMKAFKRSETLKLWELRHLFTDVYGGEEPWNLKEQRQELTGLLKKYGQIYEPWRKELAKFKDAGEDLMGKQ
;
A
#
# COMPACT_ATOMS: atom_id res chain seq x y z
N MET A 1 4.28 -10.36 -10.72
CA MET A 1 5.41 -10.31 -9.75
C MET A 1 6.61 -9.51 -10.27
N GLN A 2 7.17 -9.83 -11.45
CA GLN A 2 8.37 -9.14 -12.00
C GLN A 2 8.29 -7.60 -12.11
N LEU A 3 7.11 -7.06 -12.42
CA LEU A 3 6.93 -5.61 -12.54
C LEU A 3 7.24 -4.86 -11.24
N LEU A 4 6.93 -5.44 -10.07
CA LEU A 4 7.11 -4.79 -8.77
C LEU A 4 8.57 -4.40 -8.52
N PRO A 5 9.56 -5.32 -8.60
CA PRO A 5 10.96 -4.94 -8.46
C PRO A 5 11.44 -3.89 -9.46
N VAL A 6 10.92 -3.89 -10.69
CA VAL A 6 11.28 -2.89 -11.71
C VAL A 6 10.78 -1.51 -11.28
N LEU A 7 9.52 -1.42 -10.88
CA LEU A 7 8.88 -0.20 -10.37
C LEU A 7 9.60 0.31 -9.11
N ASP A 8 9.84 -0.61 -8.18
CA ASP A 8 10.50 -0.31 -6.90
C ASP A 8 11.90 0.24 -7.08
N ASN A 9 12.72 -0.36 -7.96
CA ASN A 9 14.06 0.13 -8.24
C ASN A 9 14.03 1.52 -8.89
N VAL A 10 13.09 1.79 -9.80
CA VAL A 10 12.97 3.11 -10.44
C VAL A 10 12.54 4.15 -9.42
N LEU A 11 11.42 3.94 -8.72
CA LEU A 11 10.85 4.93 -7.81
C LEU A 11 11.71 5.16 -6.56
N TYR A 12 12.41 4.14 -6.06
CA TYR A 12 13.40 4.32 -5.00
C TYR A 12 14.53 5.26 -5.44
N ASN A 13 15.04 5.11 -6.66
CA ASN A 13 16.08 5.99 -7.20
C ASN A 13 15.57 7.39 -7.52
N VAL A 14 14.33 7.52 -8.01
CA VAL A 14 13.64 8.81 -8.21
C VAL A 14 13.53 9.56 -6.88
N GLN A 15 13.23 8.85 -5.78
CA GLN A 15 13.22 9.42 -4.44
C GLN A 15 14.63 9.88 -4.02
N ARG A 16 15.69 9.10 -4.28
CA ARG A 16 17.09 9.51 -4.02
C ARG A 16 17.51 10.76 -4.79
N GLN A 17 16.87 11.04 -5.93
CA GLN A 17 17.09 12.27 -6.72
C GLN A 17 16.23 13.45 -6.24
N GLY A 18 15.41 13.28 -5.20
CA GLY A 18 14.55 14.33 -4.64
C GLY A 18 13.32 14.65 -5.50
N LYS A 19 12.97 13.78 -6.47
CA LYS A 19 11.83 13.99 -7.37
C LYS A 19 10.48 13.59 -6.75
N ILE A 20 10.50 12.65 -5.82
CA ILE A 20 9.39 12.31 -4.94
C ILE A 20 9.87 12.36 -3.50
N SER A 21 8.98 12.62 -2.55
CA SER A 21 9.35 12.81 -1.14
C SER A 21 9.65 11.49 -0.41
N PHE A 22 8.97 10.41 -0.78
CA PHE A 22 8.98 9.15 -0.06
C PHE A 22 8.72 7.96 -0.99
N TYR A 23 9.20 6.78 -0.64
CA TYR A 23 8.80 5.53 -1.31
C TYR A 23 9.00 4.30 -0.40
N MET A 24 8.27 3.22 -0.68
CA MET A 24 8.39 1.92 0.00
C MET A 24 8.37 0.80 -1.03
N THR A 25 9.39 -0.07 -0.97
CA THR A 25 9.49 -1.23 -1.88
C THR A 25 8.75 -2.46 -1.33
N ALA A 26 8.44 -3.44 -2.16
CA ALA A 26 7.79 -4.69 -1.78
C ALA A 26 8.70 -5.92 -1.86
N HIS A 27 10.03 -5.72 -1.93
CA HIS A 27 10.99 -6.79 -2.14
C HIS A 27 10.89 -7.93 -1.10
N GLY A 28 10.68 -9.14 -1.61
CA GLY A 28 10.51 -10.36 -0.83
C GLY A 28 9.06 -10.73 -0.58
N GLU A 29 8.10 -9.82 -0.76
CA GLU A 29 6.68 -10.03 -0.44
C GLU A 29 5.79 -10.17 -1.70
N GLU A 30 6.40 -10.24 -2.89
CA GLU A 30 5.70 -10.19 -4.17
C GLU A 30 4.71 -11.33 -4.39
N ALA A 31 5.06 -12.55 -3.95
CA ALA A 31 4.18 -13.72 -4.07
C ALA A 31 2.93 -13.58 -3.20
N THR A 32 3.07 -13.06 -1.98
CA THR A 32 1.91 -12.82 -1.11
C THR A 32 0.99 -11.76 -1.71
N ILE A 33 1.54 -10.63 -2.16
CA ILE A 33 0.77 -9.52 -2.72
C ILE A 33 0.06 -9.93 -4.03
N VAL A 34 0.78 -10.52 -4.98
CA VAL A 34 0.20 -10.88 -6.29
C VAL A 34 -0.64 -12.15 -6.20
N GLY A 35 -0.21 -13.13 -5.41
CA GLY A 35 -0.95 -14.39 -5.22
C GLY A 35 -2.29 -14.18 -4.53
N SER A 36 -2.35 -13.29 -3.53
CA SER A 36 -3.64 -12.92 -2.92
C SER A 36 -4.55 -12.20 -3.90
N ALA A 37 -4.03 -11.23 -4.66
CA ALA A 37 -4.82 -10.52 -5.68
C ALA A 37 -5.39 -11.47 -6.75
N ALA A 38 -4.60 -12.45 -7.19
CA ALA A 38 -5.01 -13.47 -8.17
C ALA A 38 -6.04 -14.48 -7.65
N ALA A 39 -6.26 -14.52 -6.34
CA ALA A 39 -7.19 -15.41 -5.66
C ALA A 39 -8.52 -14.73 -5.27
N LEU A 40 -8.56 -13.40 -5.32
CA LEU A 40 -9.75 -12.60 -5.08
C LEU A 40 -10.51 -12.37 -6.39
N ALA A 41 -11.81 -12.05 -6.28
CA ALA A 41 -12.55 -11.49 -7.39
C ALA A 41 -12.15 -10.02 -7.59
N ASN A 42 -12.36 -9.50 -8.80
CA ASN A 42 -12.03 -8.10 -9.12
C ASN A 42 -12.93 -7.10 -8.38
N ASP A 43 -14.13 -7.53 -7.97
CA ASP A 43 -15.13 -6.74 -7.25
C ASP A 43 -15.12 -6.98 -5.72
N ASP A 44 -14.21 -7.81 -5.22
CA ASP A 44 -13.96 -7.88 -3.78
C ASP A 44 -13.29 -6.58 -3.31
N GLU A 45 -13.78 -5.97 -2.25
CA GLU A 45 -13.17 -4.76 -1.69
C GLU A 45 -11.82 -5.07 -1.05
N VAL A 46 -10.83 -4.23 -1.30
CA VAL A 46 -9.48 -4.36 -0.73
C VAL A 46 -9.15 -3.17 0.14
N MET A 47 -8.73 -3.46 1.36
CA MET A 47 -8.07 -2.52 2.24
C MET A 47 -6.61 -2.94 2.41
N GLY A 48 -5.69 -1.99 2.32
CA GLY A 48 -4.25 -2.25 2.44
C GLY A 48 -3.61 -1.49 3.59
N GLN A 49 -2.29 -1.56 3.70
CA GLN A 49 -1.53 -0.78 4.66
C GLN A 49 -0.64 0.26 3.99
N TYR A 50 0.18 -0.12 3.01
CA TYR A 50 1.06 0.75 2.20
C TYR A 50 2.09 -0.04 1.36
N ARG A 51 1.97 -1.37 1.24
CA ARG A 51 2.88 -2.21 0.44
C ARG A 51 2.14 -3.14 -0.50
N GLU A 52 0.88 -2.82 -0.75
CA GLU A 52 -0.07 -3.63 -1.50
C GLU A 52 -0.20 -3.17 -2.97
N LEU A 53 0.70 -2.32 -3.48
CA LEU A 53 0.62 -1.81 -4.85
C LEU A 53 0.47 -2.93 -5.90
N GLY A 54 1.06 -4.10 -5.65
CA GLY A 54 0.90 -5.26 -6.54
C GLY A 54 -0.55 -5.74 -6.71
N VAL A 55 -1.43 -5.52 -5.73
CA VAL A 55 -2.86 -5.82 -5.83
C VAL A 55 -3.54 -4.89 -6.83
N LEU A 56 -3.26 -3.58 -6.75
CA LEU A 56 -3.75 -2.58 -7.69
C LEU A 56 -3.25 -2.86 -9.11
N LEU A 57 -1.95 -3.11 -9.27
CA LEU A 57 -1.37 -3.45 -10.58
C LEU A 57 -1.99 -4.72 -11.17
N TRP A 58 -2.26 -5.73 -10.35
CA TRP A 58 -2.96 -6.95 -10.79
C TRP A 58 -4.38 -6.66 -11.28
N ARG A 59 -5.08 -5.72 -10.65
CA ARG A 59 -6.44 -5.30 -11.03
C ARG A 59 -6.49 -4.32 -12.20
N GLY A 60 -5.36 -3.97 -12.80
CA GLY A 60 -5.30 -3.10 -13.99
C GLY A 60 -4.97 -1.63 -13.70
N PHE A 61 -4.58 -1.29 -12.46
CA PHE A 61 -4.18 0.07 -12.13
C PHE A 61 -2.94 0.46 -12.95
N SER A 62 -3.06 1.52 -13.73
CA SER A 62 -2.06 1.88 -14.73
C SER A 62 -0.77 2.38 -14.08
N LEU A 63 0.36 2.21 -14.79
CA LEU A 63 1.64 2.80 -14.36
C LEU A 63 1.54 4.33 -14.26
N ASP A 64 0.75 4.95 -15.12
CA ASP A 64 0.52 6.39 -15.09
C ASP A 64 -0.16 6.82 -13.79
N ASN A 65 -1.18 6.09 -13.32
CA ASN A 65 -1.82 6.37 -12.03
C ASN A 65 -0.85 6.19 -10.85
N VAL A 66 0.05 5.19 -10.92
CA VAL A 66 1.10 5.00 -9.89
C VAL A 66 2.02 6.22 -9.84
N MET A 67 2.51 6.67 -11.00
CA MET A 67 3.40 7.82 -11.09
C MET A 67 2.69 9.10 -10.65
N ALA A 68 1.43 9.28 -11.06
CA ALA A 68 0.62 10.42 -10.71
C ALA A 68 0.46 10.58 -9.19
N GLN A 69 0.13 9.49 -8.47
CA GLN A 69 0.02 9.52 -7.02
C GLN A 69 1.38 9.78 -6.33
N CYS A 70 2.46 9.15 -6.80
CA CYS A 70 3.79 9.36 -6.21
C CYS A 70 4.35 10.77 -6.45
N LEU A 71 4.00 11.41 -7.56
CA LEU A 71 4.40 12.79 -7.88
C LEU A 71 3.38 13.83 -7.39
N GLY A 72 2.17 13.41 -6.99
CA GLY A 72 1.08 14.29 -6.58
C GLY A 72 0.55 15.19 -7.70
N ASN A 73 0.69 14.77 -8.96
CA ASN A 73 0.32 15.59 -10.10
C ASN A 73 -1.20 15.58 -10.38
N GLU A 74 -1.62 16.35 -11.37
CA GLU A 74 -3.01 16.57 -11.77
C GLU A 74 -3.74 15.30 -12.24
N GLU A 75 -3.03 14.18 -12.45
CA GLU A 75 -3.64 12.89 -12.80
C GLU A 75 -3.84 11.98 -11.59
N ASP A 76 -3.43 12.40 -10.38
CA ASP A 76 -3.81 11.70 -9.15
C ASP A 76 -5.28 11.98 -8.83
N THR A 77 -6.19 11.29 -9.50
CA THR A 77 -7.63 11.50 -9.35
C THR A 77 -8.17 11.01 -8.01
N SER A 78 -7.48 10.07 -7.37
CA SER A 78 -7.93 9.47 -6.10
C SER A 78 -7.48 10.28 -4.89
N GLY A 79 -6.26 10.82 -4.91
CA GLY A 79 -5.69 11.57 -3.80
C GLY A 79 -5.61 13.08 -4.00
N LYS A 80 -5.69 13.56 -5.25
CA LYS A 80 -5.47 14.97 -5.64
C LYS A 80 -4.15 15.54 -5.10
N GLY A 81 -3.12 14.71 -4.97
CA GLY A 81 -1.82 15.10 -4.41
C GLY A 81 -1.84 15.43 -2.91
N ARG A 82 -2.91 15.10 -2.18
CA ARG A 82 -3.06 15.44 -0.76
C ARG A 82 -2.34 14.50 0.19
N GLN A 83 -2.12 13.26 -0.24
CA GLN A 83 -1.44 12.26 0.57
C GLN A 83 0.01 12.09 0.11
N MET A 84 0.87 11.65 1.02
CA MET A 84 2.25 11.33 0.70
C MET A 84 2.32 10.15 -0.30
N PRO A 85 3.43 9.99 -1.03
CA PRO A 85 3.60 8.88 -1.96
C PRO A 85 3.30 7.51 -1.33
N VAL A 86 2.86 6.56 -2.14
CA VAL A 86 2.49 5.18 -1.77
C VAL A 86 1.11 5.06 -1.08
N HIS A 87 0.39 6.17 -0.87
CA HIS A 87 -0.98 6.18 -0.38
C HIS A 87 -2.00 6.04 -1.51
N PHE A 88 -1.93 4.91 -2.22
CA PHE A 88 -2.79 4.65 -3.36
C PHE A 88 -4.25 4.40 -2.95
N GLY A 89 -5.17 4.70 -3.85
CA GLY A 89 -6.59 4.37 -3.74
C GLY A 89 -7.22 4.33 -5.13
N SER A 90 -8.23 3.50 -5.33
CA SER A 90 -9.02 3.50 -6.56
C SER A 90 -10.36 2.80 -6.36
N PRO A 91 -11.47 3.56 -6.33
CA PRO A 91 -12.82 2.99 -6.29
C PRO A 91 -13.11 2.07 -7.49
N GLU A 92 -12.61 2.41 -8.69
CA GLU A 92 -12.75 1.59 -9.90
C GLU A 92 -12.16 0.19 -9.74
N HIS A 93 -11.10 0.06 -8.94
CA HIS A 93 -10.40 -1.20 -8.72
C HIS A 93 -10.78 -1.85 -7.38
N HIS A 94 -11.85 -1.38 -6.72
CA HIS A 94 -12.30 -1.83 -5.41
C HIS A 94 -11.16 -1.84 -4.38
N PHE A 95 -10.37 -0.76 -4.37
CA PHE A 95 -9.22 -0.60 -3.48
C PHE A 95 -9.36 0.70 -2.69
N HIS A 96 -9.65 0.57 -1.41
CA HIS A 96 -9.80 1.69 -0.50
C HIS A 96 -8.49 2.46 -0.35
N THR A 97 -8.57 3.78 -0.32
CA THR A 97 -7.41 4.66 -0.17
C THR A 97 -6.66 4.35 1.12
N ILE A 98 -5.35 4.12 0.98
CA ILE A 98 -4.46 3.91 2.11
C ILE A 98 -4.45 5.12 3.05
N SER A 99 -4.32 4.85 4.35
CA SER A 99 -4.05 5.87 5.37
C SER A 99 -2.79 5.49 6.16
N SER A 100 -1.99 6.48 6.55
CA SER A 100 -0.77 6.26 7.34
C SER A 100 -1.00 5.62 8.71
N PRO A 101 -2.06 5.97 9.49
CA PRO A 101 -2.31 5.36 10.78
C PRO A 101 -2.45 3.84 10.68
N LEU A 102 -1.66 3.14 11.48
CA LEU A 102 -1.60 1.69 11.47
C LEU A 102 -2.87 1.07 12.06
N ALA A 103 -3.33 -0.03 11.46
CA ALA A 103 -4.46 -0.86 11.90
C ALA A 103 -5.85 -0.23 11.88
N THR A 104 -6.00 1.06 11.60
CA THR A 104 -7.32 1.73 11.53
C THR A 104 -8.24 1.10 10.48
N GLN A 105 -7.66 0.56 9.41
CA GLN A 105 -8.40 -0.12 8.36
C GLN A 105 -8.95 -1.49 8.78
N ILE A 106 -8.50 -2.06 9.91
CA ILE A 106 -8.92 -3.39 10.39
C ILE A 106 -10.37 -3.40 10.87
N PRO A 107 -10.79 -2.55 11.82
CA PRO A 107 -12.20 -2.44 12.16
C PRO A 107 -13.04 -1.90 11.00
N GLN A 108 -12.47 -1.06 10.13
CA GLN A 108 -13.16 -0.58 8.92
C GLN A 108 -13.48 -1.74 7.97
N ALA A 109 -12.56 -2.68 7.75
CA ALA A 109 -12.78 -3.85 6.90
C ALA A 109 -13.86 -4.78 7.46
N ALA A 110 -13.95 -4.92 8.79
CA ALA A 110 -15.04 -5.64 9.43
C ALA A 110 -16.39 -4.91 9.25
N GLY A 111 -16.39 -3.57 9.30
CA GLY A 111 -17.58 -2.76 8.98
C GLY A 111 -18.02 -2.90 7.51
N VAL A 112 -17.09 -2.81 6.56
CA VAL A 112 -17.40 -2.97 5.13
C VAL A 112 -17.85 -4.40 4.85
N GLY A 113 -17.21 -5.42 5.43
CA GLY A 113 -17.62 -6.83 5.33
C GLY A 113 -19.06 -7.02 5.77
N ARG A 114 -19.43 -6.44 6.92
CA ARG A 114 -20.82 -6.43 7.38
C ARG A 114 -21.79 -5.81 6.37
N CYS A 115 -21.41 -4.72 5.71
CA CYS A 115 -22.27 -4.00 4.77
C CYS A 115 -22.44 -4.72 3.43
N ILE A 116 -21.37 -5.29 2.86
CA ILE A 116 -21.44 -5.99 1.55
C ILE A 116 -22.16 -7.34 1.65
N GLY A 117 -22.25 -7.91 2.85
CA GLY A 117 -22.92 -9.19 3.09
C GLY A 117 -22.25 -10.35 2.34
N ARG A 118 -22.96 -11.45 2.10
CA ARG A 118 -22.39 -12.70 1.55
C ARG A 118 -22.11 -12.70 0.04
N ARG A 119 -22.11 -11.55 -0.63
CA ARG A 119 -21.90 -11.46 -2.10
C ARG A 119 -20.45 -11.22 -2.48
N GLN A 120 -19.70 -10.55 -1.60
CA GLN A 120 -18.31 -10.14 -1.82
C GLN A 120 -17.52 -10.36 -0.52
N VAL A 121 -16.20 -10.42 -0.63
CA VAL A 121 -15.29 -10.44 0.53
C VAL A 121 -14.58 -9.10 0.64
N VAL A 122 -14.39 -8.60 1.86
CA VAL A 122 -13.35 -7.58 2.08
C VAL A 122 -12.04 -8.29 2.36
N SER A 123 -11.09 -8.17 1.44
CA SER A 123 -9.73 -8.61 1.69
C SER A 123 -8.94 -7.47 2.31
N LEU A 124 -8.37 -7.75 3.48
CA LEU A 124 -7.53 -6.81 4.17
C LEU A 124 -6.12 -7.39 4.30
N SER A 125 -5.17 -6.84 3.54
CA SER A 125 -3.75 -7.17 3.66
C SER A 125 -3.09 -6.25 4.67
N ILE A 126 -2.64 -6.82 5.79
CA ILE A 126 -2.00 -6.12 6.91
C ILE A 126 -0.61 -6.70 7.08
N ARG A 127 0.38 -5.83 7.19
CA ARG A 127 1.72 -6.21 7.61
C ARG A 127 1.82 -6.23 9.12
N ILE A 128 2.69 -7.10 9.62
CA ILE A 128 3.31 -6.84 10.93
C ILE A 128 4.18 -5.58 10.77
N ALA A 129 3.75 -4.46 11.32
CA ALA A 129 4.57 -3.25 11.41
C ALA A 129 4.64 -2.77 12.85
N MET A 130 5.39 -1.72 13.12
CA MET A 130 5.29 -0.89 14.31
C MET A 130 5.44 0.52 13.79
N ASP A 131 4.95 1.48 14.57
CA ASP A 131 5.48 2.83 14.51
C ASP A 131 6.60 2.97 15.54
N ASP A 132 7.73 3.55 15.12
CA ASP A 132 8.91 3.75 15.95
C ASP A 132 8.76 5.07 16.71
N ALA A 133 8.01 5.05 17.81
CA ALA A 133 8.06 6.15 18.76
C ALA A 133 9.28 5.96 19.66
N TYR A 134 10.36 6.65 19.30
CA TYR A 134 11.67 6.77 19.95
C TYR A 134 11.59 7.03 21.48
N ALA A 135 11.23 6.00 22.25
CA ALA A 135 11.26 6.04 23.71
C ALA A 135 11.69 4.67 24.23
N LYS A 136 12.94 4.59 24.71
CA LYS A 136 13.57 3.40 25.30
C LYS A 136 12.77 2.71 26.43
N ASN A 137 11.66 3.31 26.88
CA ASN A 137 10.88 2.89 28.06
C ASN A 137 9.35 2.85 27.84
N ARG A 138 8.83 2.63 26.62
CA ARG A 138 7.38 2.40 26.42
C ARG A 138 7.07 1.07 25.72
N PRO A 139 5.93 0.42 26.05
CA PRO A 139 5.46 -0.73 25.32
C PRO A 139 5.31 -0.39 23.84
N ARG A 140 5.93 -1.22 23.03
CA ARG A 140 6.17 -1.06 21.60
C ARG A 140 4.93 -1.53 20.82
N ALA A 141 4.28 -0.65 20.07
CA ALA A 141 2.95 -0.88 19.48
C ALA A 141 2.98 -1.23 17.98
N ASN A 142 2.49 -2.41 17.64
CA ASN A 142 2.30 -3.03 16.31
C ASN A 142 0.89 -2.73 15.78
N PRO A 143 0.54 -2.60 14.47
CA PRO A 143 -0.86 -2.66 14.03
C PRO A 143 -1.62 -3.85 14.63
N LEU A 144 -0.99 -5.03 14.71
CA LEU A 144 -1.58 -6.25 15.30
C LEU A 144 -1.49 -6.31 16.83
N SER A 145 -0.81 -5.36 17.47
CA SER A 145 -0.85 -5.10 18.92
C SER A 145 -1.52 -3.75 19.22
N MET A 146 -2.04 -3.07 18.19
CA MET A 146 -2.86 -1.86 18.34
C MET A 146 -4.22 -2.35 18.80
N PRO A 147 -4.93 -1.56 19.62
CA PRO A 147 -6.30 -1.84 20.00
C PRO A 147 -7.20 -2.17 18.81
N ASP A 148 -6.97 -1.54 17.66
CA ASP A 148 -7.78 -1.70 16.45
C ASP A 148 -7.69 -3.08 15.81
N PHE A 149 -6.56 -3.81 15.91
CA PHE A 149 -6.53 -5.21 15.46
C PHE A 149 -7.44 -6.08 16.31
N HIS A 150 -7.33 -5.96 17.64
CA HIS A 150 -8.20 -6.70 18.55
C HIS A 150 -9.67 -6.33 18.31
N ALA A 151 -9.98 -5.03 18.21
CA ALA A 151 -11.32 -4.55 17.95
C ALA A 151 -11.89 -5.07 16.62
N GLY A 152 -11.11 -5.02 15.53
CA GLY A 152 -11.53 -5.52 14.22
C GLY A 152 -11.72 -7.04 14.19
N MET A 153 -10.83 -7.81 14.82
CA MET A 153 -10.98 -9.27 14.95
C MET A 153 -12.21 -9.64 15.79
N MET A 154 -12.41 -8.98 16.95
CA MET A 154 -13.59 -9.17 17.79
C MET A 154 -14.88 -8.80 17.05
N LEU A 155 -14.88 -7.68 16.31
CA LEU A 155 -16.02 -7.25 15.53
C LEU A 155 -16.35 -8.29 14.46
N ALA A 156 -15.38 -8.66 13.62
CA ALA A 156 -15.61 -9.64 12.55
C ALA A 156 -15.95 -11.05 13.04
N SER A 157 -15.57 -11.40 14.28
CA SER A 157 -16.01 -12.62 14.96
C SER A 157 -17.48 -12.54 15.39
N THR A 158 -17.86 -11.45 16.07
CA THR A 158 -19.18 -11.33 16.72
C THR A 158 -20.29 -10.99 15.73
N ILE A 159 -20.03 -10.13 14.75
CA ILE A 159 -21.01 -9.79 13.71
C ILE A 159 -20.76 -10.60 12.42
N PRO A 160 -21.81 -10.96 11.65
CA PRO A 160 -21.62 -11.54 10.32
C PRO A 160 -20.88 -10.57 9.40
N SER A 161 -19.62 -10.87 9.14
CA SER A 161 -18.70 -10.08 8.33
C SER A 161 -17.77 -11.01 7.54
N PRO A 162 -18.00 -11.22 6.23
CA PRO A 162 -17.08 -11.93 5.34
C PRO A 162 -15.80 -11.10 5.11
N THR A 163 -14.92 -11.10 6.10
CA THR A 163 -13.65 -10.38 6.08
C THR A 163 -12.49 -11.37 6.04
N LEU A 164 -11.68 -11.28 5.01
CA LEU A 164 -10.46 -12.06 4.88
C LEU A 164 -9.27 -11.22 5.35
N PHE A 165 -8.73 -11.55 6.53
CA PHE A 165 -7.52 -10.94 7.05
C PHE A 165 -6.29 -11.67 6.51
N ILE A 166 -5.40 -10.96 5.82
CA ILE A 166 -4.14 -11.48 5.30
C ILE A 166 -2.99 -10.78 6.05
N ALA A 167 -2.40 -11.47 7.02
CA ALA A 167 -1.27 -10.99 7.79
C ALA A 167 0.05 -11.31 7.07
N ARG A 168 0.75 -10.30 6.55
CA ARG A 168 2.10 -10.41 6.00
C ARG A 168 3.12 -10.36 7.14
N ASN A 169 3.58 -11.54 7.55
CA ASN A 169 4.61 -11.71 8.56
C ASN A 169 5.98 -11.79 7.89
N ASN A 170 6.70 -10.67 7.87
CA ASN A 170 8.00 -10.58 7.22
C ASN A 170 9.18 -10.47 8.21
N GLY A 171 8.92 -10.78 9.48
CA GLY A 171 9.88 -10.75 10.57
C GLY A 171 10.17 -9.38 11.20
N PHE A 172 9.76 -8.26 10.59
CA PHE A 172 10.18 -6.93 11.05
C PHE A 172 9.14 -5.81 10.96
N ALA A 173 9.12 -5.03 12.03
CA ALA A 173 8.31 -3.85 12.22
C ALA A 173 9.24 -2.61 12.33
N ILE A 174 9.53 -1.98 11.18
CA ILE A 174 10.65 -1.04 11.03
C ILE A 174 11.95 -1.73 11.46
N SER A 175 12.42 -1.42 12.67
CA SER A 175 13.63 -1.93 13.33
C SER A 175 13.35 -3.07 14.32
N THR A 176 12.11 -3.19 14.81
CA THR A 176 11.72 -4.18 15.82
C THR A 176 11.57 -5.56 15.19
N PRO A 177 12.34 -6.58 15.61
CA PRO A 177 12.17 -7.95 15.15
C PRO A 177 10.91 -8.59 15.75
N SER A 178 10.38 -9.63 15.11
CA SER A 178 9.17 -10.33 15.58
C SER A 178 9.29 -10.89 17.00
N SER A 179 10.51 -11.25 17.44
CA SER A 179 10.79 -11.72 18.81
C SER A 179 10.55 -10.67 19.88
N GLU A 180 10.62 -9.38 19.53
CA GLU A 180 10.28 -8.26 20.42
C GLU A 180 8.83 -7.79 20.23
N GLN A 181 8.14 -8.34 19.23
CA GLN A 181 6.79 -7.93 18.84
C GLN A 181 5.70 -8.73 19.55
N TYR A 182 5.95 -10.01 19.81
CA TYR A 182 5.04 -10.91 20.48
C TYR A 182 5.77 -12.14 21.03
N ASN A 183 5.21 -12.73 22.09
CA ASN A 183 5.70 -13.99 22.67
C ASN A 183 4.87 -15.22 22.24
N GLY A 184 3.75 -15.00 21.55
CA GLY A 184 2.91 -16.08 21.03
C GLY A 184 3.46 -16.70 19.74
N ASP A 185 2.80 -17.75 19.26
CA ASP A 185 3.12 -18.38 17.99
C ASP A 185 2.58 -17.55 16.80
N GLY A 186 3.24 -16.44 16.53
CA GLY A 186 2.92 -15.58 15.38
C GLY A 186 1.54 -14.92 15.48
N ILE A 187 0.94 -14.70 14.31
CA ILE A 187 -0.39 -14.09 14.17
C ILE A 187 -1.46 -15.16 14.03
N ALA A 188 -1.16 -16.27 13.34
CA ALA A 188 -2.10 -17.37 13.15
C ALA A 188 -2.66 -17.91 14.47
N SER A 189 -1.84 -18.03 15.53
CA SER A 189 -2.31 -18.54 16.82
C SER A 189 -3.33 -17.63 17.52
N ARG A 190 -3.50 -16.38 17.07
CA ARG A 190 -4.44 -15.42 17.65
C ARG A 190 -5.86 -15.62 17.14
N GLY A 191 -6.01 -16.02 15.88
CA GLY A 191 -7.32 -16.18 15.23
C GLY A 191 -8.26 -17.15 15.96
N PRO A 192 -7.82 -18.35 16.39
CA PRO A 192 -8.64 -19.27 17.16
C PRO A 192 -9.17 -18.69 18.47
N GLY A 193 -8.44 -17.77 19.11
CA GLY A 193 -8.91 -17.06 20.32
C GLY A 193 -10.14 -16.19 20.08
N TYR A 194 -10.41 -15.82 18.83
CA TYR A 194 -11.62 -15.12 18.39
C TYR A 194 -12.66 -16.05 17.75
N GLY A 195 -12.41 -17.36 17.68
CA GLY A 195 -13.24 -18.29 16.91
C GLY A 195 -13.14 -18.07 15.39
N ILE A 196 -12.02 -17.51 14.90
CA ILE A 196 -11.80 -17.26 13.47
C ILE A 196 -10.98 -18.40 12.87
N ASP A 197 -11.51 -18.99 11.79
CA ASP A 197 -10.79 -19.98 10.97
C ASP A 197 -9.45 -19.39 10.52
N THR A 198 -8.36 -20.13 10.72
CA THR A 198 -7.02 -19.59 10.53
C THR A 198 -6.07 -20.57 9.87
N VAL A 199 -5.21 -20.06 8.97
CA VAL A 199 -4.15 -20.84 8.33
C VAL A 199 -2.85 -20.01 8.26
N ARG A 200 -1.71 -20.68 8.43
CA ARG A 200 -0.39 -20.12 8.15
C ARG A 200 0.14 -20.72 6.85
N VAL A 201 0.73 -19.91 5.99
CA VAL A 201 1.28 -20.32 4.69
C VAL A 201 2.68 -19.78 4.46
N ASP A 202 3.42 -20.46 3.59
CA ASP A 202 4.62 -19.89 2.99
C ASP A 202 4.22 -18.77 2.01
N GLY A 203 4.50 -17.53 2.42
CA GLY A 203 4.18 -16.31 1.69
C GLY A 203 5.08 -16.04 0.47
N ASN A 204 6.17 -16.81 0.31
CA ASN A 204 7.01 -16.77 -0.87
C ASN A 204 6.54 -17.79 -1.93
N ASP A 205 5.51 -18.60 -1.65
CA ASP A 205 4.93 -19.57 -2.59
C ASP A 205 3.66 -18.96 -3.17
N VAL A 206 3.76 -18.46 -4.39
CA VAL A 206 2.58 -17.85 -5.03
C VAL A 206 1.43 -18.85 -5.17
N LEU A 207 1.70 -20.14 -5.37
CA LEU A 207 0.67 -21.17 -5.49
C LEU A 207 0.06 -21.52 -4.13
N ALA A 208 0.87 -21.60 -3.07
CA ALA A 208 0.34 -21.84 -1.73
C ALA A 208 -0.49 -20.65 -1.23
N VAL A 209 -0.03 -19.42 -1.46
CA VAL A 209 -0.79 -18.19 -1.18
C VAL A 209 -2.11 -18.20 -1.95
N MET A 210 -2.07 -18.45 -3.27
CA MET A 210 -3.28 -18.49 -4.09
C MET A 210 -4.27 -19.55 -3.59
N SER A 211 -3.79 -20.75 -3.26
CA SER A 211 -4.63 -21.84 -2.76
C SER A 211 -5.28 -21.47 -1.43
N ALA A 212 -4.51 -20.96 -0.48
CA ALA A 212 -5.04 -20.61 0.84
C ALA A 212 -5.98 -19.42 0.79
N VAL A 213 -5.68 -18.38 0.01
CA VAL A 213 -6.57 -17.22 -0.15
C VAL A 213 -7.86 -17.60 -0.85
N ARG A 214 -7.82 -18.48 -1.87
CA ARG A 214 -9.05 -19.00 -2.53
C ARG A 214 -9.94 -19.75 -1.55
N GLU A 215 -9.37 -20.66 -0.76
CA GLU A 215 -10.13 -21.42 0.23
C GLU A 215 -10.65 -20.53 1.36
N ALA A 216 -9.83 -19.59 1.85
CA ALA A 216 -10.22 -18.63 2.87
C ALA A 216 -11.36 -17.73 2.38
N ARG A 217 -11.29 -17.24 1.14
CA ARG A 217 -12.36 -16.48 0.50
C ARG A 217 -13.66 -17.29 0.41
N ARG A 218 -13.58 -18.55 -0.04
CA ARG A 218 -14.74 -19.46 -0.13
C ARG A 218 -15.41 -19.62 1.25
N ARG A 219 -14.63 -19.89 2.30
CA ARG A 219 -15.13 -20.01 3.67
C ARG A 219 -15.74 -18.70 4.19
N CYS A 220 -15.10 -17.56 3.93
CA CYS A 220 -15.63 -16.25 4.30
C CYS A 220 -17.05 -16.05 3.75
N LEU A 221 -17.26 -16.36 2.48
CA LEU A 221 -18.56 -16.21 1.81
C LEU A 221 -19.61 -17.20 2.33
N GLU A 222 -19.26 -18.49 2.41
CA GLU A 222 -20.18 -19.55 2.84
C GLU A 222 -20.66 -19.35 4.28
N GLN A 223 -19.72 -19.04 5.18
CA GLN A 223 -20.01 -18.87 6.60
C GLN A 223 -20.57 -17.45 6.87
N GLY A 224 -20.22 -16.47 6.04
CA GLY A 224 -20.44 -15.04 6.31
C GLY A 224 -19.63 -14.57 7.52
N ARG A 225 -18.44 -15.12 7.71
CA ARG A 225 -17.55 -14.92 8.86
C ARG A 225 -16.13 -14.66 8.42
N ALA A 226 -15.30 -14.14 9.33
CA ALA A 226 -13.92 -13.85 9.03
C ALA A 226 -13.05 -15.10 8.94
N VAL A 227 -11.99 -15.01 8.13
CA VAL A 227 -10.88 -15.98 8.06
C VAL A 227 -9.57 -15.22 8.15
N LEU A 228 -8.58 -15.80 8.83
CA LEU A 228 -7.24 -15.25 8.96
C LEU A 228 -6.22 -16.11 8.19
N VAL A 229 -5.43 -15.49 7.33
CA VAL A 229 -4.30 -16.09 6.64
C VAL A 229 -3.03 -15.37 7.10
N GLU A 230 -2.10 -16.08 7.74
CA GLU A 230 -0.75 -15.57 8.02
C GLU A 230 0.20 -16.04 6.92
N ALA A 231 0.69 -15.11 6.11
CA ALA A 231 1.68 -15.38 5.08
C ALA A 231 3.08 -15.05 5.60
N MET A 232 3.90 -16.09 5.76
CA MET A 232 5.29 -15.97 6.23
C MET A 232 6.21 -15.58 5.08
N SER A 233 6.95 -14.50 5.23
CA SER A 233 7.87 -13.98 4.21
C SER A 233 9.06 -13.30 4.89
N TYR A 234 9.86 -12.54 4.14
CA TYR A 234 10.98 -11.78 4.67
C TYR A 234 11.09 -10.42 3.96
N ARG A 235 11.24 -9.34 4.73
CA ARG A 235 11.41 -8.00 4.15
C ARG A 235 12.85 -7.82 3.69
N VAL A 236 13.12 -8.11 2.42
CA VAL A 236 14.46 -7.99 1.82
C VAL A 236 14.90 -6.53 1.72
N GLY A 237 13.99 -5.63 1.33
CA GLY A 237 14.28 -4.19 1.27
C GLY A 237 14.38 -3.52 2.66
N HIS A 238 14.78 -2.25 2.65
CA HIS A 238 14.61 -1.37 3.80
C HIS A 238 13.11 -1.19 4.15
N HIS A 239 12.82 -0.65 5.33
CA HIS A 239 11.45 -0.32 5.69
C HIS A 239 10.85 0.71 4.73
N SER A 240 11.57 1.79 4.45
CA SER A 240 11.20 2.83 3.48
C SER A 240 12.46 3.54 3.00
N THR A 241 12.29 4.55 2.15
CA THR A 241 13.39 5.46 1.80
C THR A 241 13.91 6.28 2.99
N SER A 242 13.20 6.31 4.11
CA SER A 242 13.63 7.01 5.34
C SER A 242 14.37 6.09 6.32
N ASP A 243 14.61 4.83 5.95
CA ASP A 243 15.19 3.81 6.81
C ASP A 243 16.50 3.25 6.23
N ASP A 244 17.46 2.96 7.11
CA ASP A 244 18.60 2.12 6.80
C ASP A 244 18.54 0.85 7.65
N SER A 245 18.13 -0.24 7.01
CA SER A 245 17.95 -1.48 7.73
C SER A 245 19.23 -2.18 8.15
N PHE A 246 20.40 -1.79 7.63
CA PHE A 246 21.67 -2.35 8.08
C PHE A 246 22.08 -1.85 9.47
N ALA A 247 21.40 -0.83 10.00
CA ALA A 247 21.59 -0.37 11.37
C ALA A 247 21.08 -1.39 12.42
N TYR A 248 20.19 -2.32 12.04
CA TYR A 248 19.58 -3.29 12.96
C TYR A 248 19.43 -4.71 12.38
N ARG A 249 19.88 -4.96 11.14
CA ARG A 249 19.92 -6.31 10.53
C ARG A 249 21.26 -6.56 9.85
N PRO A 250 21.89 -7.73 10.05
CA PRO A 250 23.11 -8.08 9.33
C PRO A 250 22.88 -8.15 7.81
N ARG A 251 23.75 -7.53 7.02
CA ARG A 251 23.67 -7.58 5.55
C ARG A 251 23.73 -9.02 5.02
N ALA A 252 24.56 -9.87 5.62
CA ALA A 252 24.68 -11.27 5.23
C ALA A 252 23.34 -12.02 5.34
N GLU A 253 22.57 -11.79 6.41
CA GLU A 253 21.26 -12.41 6.60
C GLU A 253 20.28 -12.02 5.47
N VAL A 254 20.24 -10.74 5.12
CA VAL A 254 19.37 -10.22 4.07
C VAL A 254 19.73 -10.82 2.69
N GLU A 255 21.02 -10.86 2.35
CA GLU A 255 21.48 -11.43 1.08
C GLU A 255 21.26 -12.96 1.02
N ASP A 256 21.44 -13.67 2.13
CA ASP A 256 21.12 -15.10 2.19
C ASP A 256 19.63 -15.36 1.98
N ARG A 257 18.75 -14.59 2.64
CA ARG A 257 17.29 -14.68 2.42
C ARG A 257 16.93 -14.41 0.96
N LYS A 258 17.48 -13.35 0.38
CA LYS A 258 17.25 -12.96 -1.03
C LYS A 258 17.72 -14.03 -2.02
N ARG A 259 18.77 -14.78 -1.71
CA ARG A 259 19.32 -15.84 -2.56
C ARG A 259 18.57 -17.16 -2.40
N ILE A 260 18.28 -17.55 -1.16
CA ILE A 260 17.77 -18.88 -0.83
C ILE A 260 16.25 -18.97 -1.03
N ASP A 261 15.51 -17.92 -0.67
CA ASP A 261 14.06 -17.95 -0.65
C ASP A 261 13.47 -16.70 -1.32
N ASN A 262 13.56 -16.69 -2.66
CA ASN A 262 13.05 -15.61 -3.49
C ASN A 262 11.77 -16.06 -4.22
N PRO A 263 10.62 -15.40 -4.00
CA PRO A 263 9.34 -15.82 -4.59
C PRO A 263 9.33 -15.82 -6.12
N ILE A 264 10.04 -14.85 -6.74
CA ILE A 264 10.11 -14.72 -8.19
C ILE A 264 10.95 -15.85 -8.79
N VAL A 265 12.12 -16.12 -8.21
CA VAL A 265 12.99 -17.22 -8.66
C VAL A 265 12.29 -18.56 -8.48
N ARG A 266 11.63 -18.77 -7.34
CA ARG A 266 10.94 -20.02 -7.04
C ARG A 266 9.83 -20.32 -8.03
N PHE A 267 9.00 -19.32 -8.36
CA PHE A 267 7.95 -19.51 -9.36
C PHE A 267 8.51 -19.64 -10.78
N ARG A 268 9.56 -18.89 -11.13
CA ARG A 268 10.25 -19.03 -12.43
C ARG A 268 10.72 -20.47 -12.66
N LEU A 269 11.40 -21.08 -11.69
CA LEU A 269 11.89 -22.46 -11.78
C LEU A 269 10.73 -23.46 -11.98
N PHE A 270 9.60 -23.23 -11.31
CA PHE A 270 8.39 -24.03 -11.53
C PHE A 270 7.87 -23.90 -12.97
N LEU A 271 7.80 -22.68 -13.53
CA LEU A 271 7.34 -22.45 -14.89
C LEU A 271 8.31 -23.04 -15.94
N GLU A 272 9.62 -22.92 -15.74
CA GLU A 272 10.65 -23.51 -16.58
C GLU A 272 10.55 -25.04 -16.59
N ALA A 273 10.36 -25.67 -15.43
CA ALA A 273 10.16 -27.12 -15.31
C ALA A 273 8.87 -27.61 -16.04
N ARG A 274 7.90 -26.73 -16.27
CA ARG A 274 6.68 -27.00 -17.05
C ARG A 274 6.82 -26.66 -18.54
N GLY A 275 7.93 -26.06 -18.96
CA GLY A 275 8.13 -25.55 -20.31
C GLY A 275 7.24 -24.33 -20.65
N TRP A 276 6.80 -23.58 -19.63
CA TRP A 276 5.94 -22.40 -19.80
C TRP A 276 6.71 -21.08 -19.78
N TRP A 277 8.00 -21.14 -19.46
CA TRP A 277 8.87 -19.98 -19.32
C TRP A 277 10.31 -20.36 -19.67
N ASP A 278 11.07 -19.40 -20.18
CA ASP A 278 12.48 -19.55 -20.49
C ASP A 278 13.23 -18.22 -20.29
N ALA A 279 14.54 -18.25 -20.54
CA ALA A 279 15.41 -17.10 -20.34
C ALA A 279 15.13 -15.94 -21.31
N ASP A 280 14.68 -16.24 -22.53
CA ASP A 280 14.41 -15.22 -23.56
C ASP A 280 13.13 -14.46 -23.22
N ALA A 281 12.06 -15.17 -22.84
CA ALA A 281 10.81 -14.59 -22.35
C ALA A 281 11.04 -13.73 -21.09
N GLU A 282 11.89 -14.18 -20.17
CA GLU A 282 12.28 -13.43 -18.97
C GLU A 282 12.99 -12.10 -19.33
N ALA A 283 13.94 -12.15 -20.26
CA ALA A 283 14.70 -10.98 -20.70
C ALA A 283 13.79 -9.96 -21.42
N GLU A 284 12.93 -10.44 -22.31
CA GLU A 284 11.95 -9.62 -23.03
C GLU A 284 10.96 -8.95 -22.07
N LEU A 285 10.42 -9.69 -21.10
CA LEU A 285 9.49 -9.15 -20.11
C LEU A 285 10.14 -8.06 -19.26
N LYS A 286 11.37 -8.29 -18.78
CA LYS A 286 12.09 -7.29 -17.99
C LYS A 286 12.40 -6.02 -18.79
N ALA A 287 12.83 -6.17 -20.05
CA ALA A 287 13.13 -5.06 -20.92
C ALA A 287 11.88 -4.21 -21.21
N SER A 288 10.77 -4.84 -21.59
CA SER A 288 9.50 -4.17 -21.88
C SER A 288 8.92 -3.47 -20.64
N GLN A 289 8.94 -4.11 -19.47
CA GLN A 289 8.48 -3.51 -18.21
C GLN A 289 9.32 -2.30 -17.83
N LYS A 290 10.66 -2.40 -17.93
CA LYS A 290 11.55 -1.26 -17.65
C LYS A 290 11.26 -0.09 -18.58
N ALA A 291 11.08 -0.36 -19.88
CA ALA A 291 10.73 0.68 -20.85
C ALA A 291 9.38 1.34 -20.52
N ALA A 292 8.36 0.56 -20.15
CA ALA A 292 7.04 1.05 -19.79
C ALA A 292 7.08 1.93 -18.51
N VAL A 293 7.76 1.47 -17.46
CA VAL A 293 7.93 2.24 -16.20
C VAL A 293 8.66 3.55 -16.47
N MET A 294 9.75 3.53 -17.24
CA MET A 294 10.47 4.76 -17.57
C MET A 294 9.66 5.72 -18.44
N LYS A 295 8.83 5.20 -19.36
CA LYS A 295 7.93 6.01 -20.19
C LYS A 295 6.88 6.70 -19.32
N ALA A 296 6.22 5.96 -18.43
CA ALA A 296 5.23 6.50 -17.49
C ALA A 296 5.84 7.57 -16.58
N PHE A 297 7.02 7.31 -16.01
CA PHE A 297 7.73 8.28 -15.18
C PHE A 297 8.04 9.58 -15.95
N LYS A 298 8.64 9.48 -17.14
CA LYS A 298 9.00 10.65 -17.96
C LYS A 298 7.78 11.49 -18.33
N ARG A 299 6.64 10.84 -18.67
CA ARG A 299 5.38 11.54 -18.92
C ARG A 299 4.91 12.27 -17.68
N SER A 300 4.84 11.55 -16.56
CA SER A 300 4.33 12.06 -15.28
C SER A 300 5.15 13.21 -14.71
N GLU A 301 6.47 13.25 -14.98
CA GLU A 301 7.37 14.35 -14.58
C GLU A 301 7.07 15.67 -15.31
N THR A 302 6.43 15.62 -16.49
CA THR A 302 6.06 16.83 -17.24
C THR A 302 4.74 17.45 -16.79
N LEU A 303 3.95 16.71 -16.01
CA LEU A 303 2.63 17.13 -15.55
C LEU A 303 2.74 18.10 -14.38
N LYS A 304 1.75 18.99 -14.27
CA LYS A 304 1.62 19.94 -13.17
C LYS A 304 0.88 19.31 -12.00
N LEU A 305 0.99 19.91 -10.82
CA LEU A 305 0.10 19.62 -9.69
C LEU A 305 -1.32 20.08 -10.01
N TRP A 306 -2.31 19.52 -9.31
CA TRP A 306 -3.69 20.01 -9.31
C TRP A 306 -3.77 21.51 -9.07
N GLU A 307 -4.85 22.17 -9.49
CA GLU A 307 -5.07 23.57 -9.15
C GLU A 307 -5.12 23.78 -7.63
N LEU A 308 -4.60 24.92 -7.15
CA LEU A 308 -4.36 25.14 -5.73
C LEU A 308 -5.66 25.16 -4.90
N ARG A 309 -6.81 25.50 -5.50
CA ARG A 309 -8.12 25.40 -4.83
C ARG A 309 -8.42 24.02 -4.26
N HIS A 310 -7.83 22.96 -4.83
CA HIS A 310 -8.07 21.60 -4.39
C HIS A 310 -7.54 21.30 -2.98
N LEU A 311 -6.75 22.21 -2.39
CA LEU A 311 -6.44 22.21 -0.96
C LEU A 311 -7.70 22.29 -0.08
N PHE A 312 -8.75 23.00 -0.52
CA PHE A 312 -9.96 23.27 0.27
C PHE A 312 -11.15 22.35 -0.07
N THR A 313 -11.09 21.65 -1.20
CA THR A 313 -12.19 20.79 -1.66
C THR A 313 -12.19 19.43 -0.97
N ASP A 314 -13.35 18.77 -0.93
CA ASP A 314 -13.56 17.41 -0.38
C ASP A 314 -13.27 17.24 1.13
N VAL A 315 -13.10 18.34 1.87
CA VAL A 315 -13.02 18.29 3.35
C VAL A 315 -14.37 17.89 3.95
N TYR A 316 -15.47 18.35 3.35
CA TYR A 316 -16.85 18.02 3.72
C TYR A 316 -17.65 17.62 2.47
N GLY A 317 -18.68 16.79 2.67
CA GLY A 317 -19.74 16.60 1.67
C GLY A 317 -20.78 17.71 1.78
N GLY A 318 -21.36 18.13 0.64
CA GLY A 318 -22.39 19.17 0.59
C GLY A 318 -21.82 20.58 0.41
N GLU A 319 -22.46 21.57 1.04
CA GLU A 319 -22.04 22.97 0.92
C GLU A 319 -20.73 23.25 1.66
N GLU A 320 -19.86 24.06 1.03
CA GLU A 320 -18.60 24.50 1.64
C GLU A 320 -18.88 25.35 2.91
N PRO A 321 -18.36 24.93 4.09
CA PRO A 321 -18.51 25.67 5.33
C PRO A 321 -17.93 27.09 5.27
N TRP A 322 -18.50 27.99 6.08
CA TRP A 322 -18.10 29.40 6.11
C TRP A 322 -16.62 29.62 6.42
N ASN A 323 -16.03 28.80 7.29
CA ASN A 323 -14.63 28.91 7.68
C ASN A 323 -13.67 28.46 6.55
N LEU A 324 -14.06 27.51 5.71
CA LEU A 324 -13.26 27.15 4.52
C LEU A 324 -13.34 28.24 3.45
N LYS A 325 -14.50 28.87 3.29
CA LYS A 325 -14.65 30.05 2.42
C LYS A 325 -13.73 31.19 2.87
N GLU A 326 -13.69 31.47 4.17
CA GLU A 326 -12.83 32.51 4.76
C GLU A 326 -11.34 32.19 4.57
N GLN A 327 -10.89 30.98 4.90
CA GLN A 327 -9.49 30.55 4.71
C GLN A 327 -9.06 30.61 3.24
N ARG A 328 -9.95 30.22 2.32
CA ARG A 328 -9.70 30.32 0.88
C ARG A 328 -9.54 31.78 0.43
N GLN A 329 -10.38 32.69 0.93
CA GLN A 329 -10.27 34.12 0.67
C GLN A 329 -9.00 34.73 1.27
N GLU A 330 -8.59 34.30 2.47
CA GLU A 330 -7.34 34.72 3.09
C GLU A 330 -6.13 34.31 2.23
N LEU A 331 -6.07 33.04 1.80
CA LEU A 331 -5.01 32.59 0.89
C LEU A 331 -5.02 33.37 -0.42
N THR A 332 -6.19 33.62 -1.01
CA THR A 332 -6.32 34.49 -2.20
C THR A 332 -5.70 35.88 -1.96
N GLY A 333 -5.97 36.50 -0.80
CA GLY A 333 -5.39 37.80 -0.44
C GLY A 333 -3.86 37.75 -0.32
N LEU A 334 -3.32 36.70 0.30
CA LEU A 334 -1.88 36.49 0.42
C LEU A 334 -1.23 36.26 -0.96
N LEU A 335 -1.85 35.47 -1.84
CA LEU A 335 -1.34 35.21 -3.19
C LEU A 335 -1.29 36.49 -4.02
N LYS A 336 -2.31 37.34 -3.94
CA LYS A 336 -2.32 38.66 -4.61
C LYS A 336 -1.19 39.57 -4.11
N LYS A 337 -0.89 39.52 -2.81
CA LYS A 337 0.14 40.37 -2.19
C LYS A 337 1.56 39.85 -2.40
N TYR A 338 1.76 38.53 -2.36
CA TYR A 338 3.09 37.93 -2.25
C TYR A 338 3.42 36.93 -3.37
N GLY A 339 2.44 36.40 -4.10
CA GLY A 339 2.63 35.29 -5.05
C GLY A 339 3.62 35.58 -6.17
N GLN A 340 3.71 36.83 -6.65
CA GLN A 340 4.66 37.24 -7.69
C GLN A 340 5.94 37.89 -7.13
N ILE A 341 5.88 38.41 -5.90
CA ILE A 341 6.95 39.22 -5.30
C ILE A 341 7.92 38.35 -4.50
N TYR A 342 7.40 37.38 -3.75
CA TYR A 342 8.22 36.50 -2.92
C TYR A 342 8.67 35.27 -3.72
N GLU A 343 9.96 35.19 -3.99
CA GLU A 343 10.56 34.21 -4.90
C GLU A 343 10.24 32.74 -4.56
N PRO A 344 10.21 32.31 -3.28
CA PRO A 344 9.77 30.96 -2.92
C PRO A 344 8.34 30.65 -3.34
N TRP A 345 7.40 31.60 -3.17
CA TRP A 345 6.01 31.40 -3.56
C TRP A 345 5.87 31.32 -5.08
N ARG A 346 6.54 32.21 -5.82
CA ARG A 346 6.53 32.18 -7.29
C ARG A 346 7.04 30.85 -7.84
N LYS A 347 8.14 30.32 -7.27
CA LYS A 347 8.69 29.01 -7.64
C LYS A 347 7.74 27.86 -7.33
N GLU A 348 7.05 27.92 -6.20
CA GLU A 348 6.10 26.87 -5.79
C GLU A 348 4.85 26.89 -6.67
N LEU A 349 4.26 28.07 -6.89
CA LEU A 349 3.06 28.26 -7.72
C LEU A 349 3.29 27.74 -9.15
N ALA A 350 4.49 27.93 -9.72
CA ALA A 350 4.81 27.43 -11.06
C ALA A 350 4.66 25.90 -11.22
N LYS A 351 4.54 25.13 -10.12
CA LYS A 351 4.28 23.68 -10.16
C LYS A 351 2.80 23.33 -10.36
N PHE A 352 1.87 24.21 -10.02
CA PHE A 352 0.42 24.01 -10.12
C PHE A 352 -0.07 24.31 -11.55
N LYS A 353 -1.14 23.63 -12.00
CA LYS A 353 -1.66 23.65 -13.39
C LYS A 353 -1.94 25.06 -13.95
N ASP A 354 -2.24 26.02 -13.09
CA ASP A 354 -2.59 27.39 -13.42
C ASP A 354 -1.82 28.43 -12.58
N ALA A 355 -0.77 28.00 -11.87
CA ALA A 355 -0.02 28.85 -10.95
C ALA A 355 -0.86 29.58 -9.88
N GLY A 356 -2.01 29.02 -9.48
CA GLY A 356 -2.89 29.57 -8.44
C GLY A 356 -3.86 30.65 -8.92
N GLU A 357 -3.97 30.83 -10.25
CA GLU A 357 -4.91 31.78 -10.85
C GLU A 357 -6.38 31.42 -10.56
N ASP A 358 -6.71 30.14 -10.36
CA ASP A 358 -8.02 29.69 -9.89
C ASP A 358 -8.48 30.32 -8.59
N LEU A 359 -7.55 30.68 -7.70
CA LEU A 359 -7.83 31.34 -6.44
C LEU A 359 -7.82 32.86 -6.54
N MET A 360 -6.98 33.43 -7.42
CA MET A 360 -6.86 34.89 -7.56
C MET A 360 -7.99 35.52 -8.39
N GLY A 361 -8.62 34.71 -9.25
CA GLY A 361 -9.56 35.15 -10.28
C GLY A 361 -8.79 35.71 -11.48
N LYS A 362 -9.21 35.38 -12.71
CA LYS A 362 -8.61 35.95 -13.92
C LYS A 362 -8.62 37.48 -13.81
N GLN A 363 -7.43 38.10 -13.84
CA GLN A 363 -7.29 39.55 -13.98
C GLN A 363 -7.88 40.05 -15.29
#